data_AF-A0A7R8A8G6-F1
#
_entry.id   AF-A0A7R8A8G6-F1
#
_cell.length_a   1.000
_cell.length_b   1.000
_cell.length_c   1.000
_cell.angle_alpha   90.00
_cell.angle_beta   90.00
_cell.angle_gamma   90.00
#
_symmetry.space_group_name_H-M   'P 1'
#
loop_
_entity.id
_entity.type
_entity.pdbx_description
1 polymer ?
#
loop_
_entity_poly.entity_id
_entity_poly.type
_entity_poly.pdbx_seq_one_letter_code
_entity_poly.pdbx_strand_id
1 'polypeptide(L)'
;MVKPQIYQLSVAAAFDGLRPQEKLYAHHMAKAAWNGTRIILRQVSPEANGIFDLIMALYHSCDGKWEQLATEAGVSVQELENFLDYAATFLSNVGNYFGSGDQKFTPDVSKETLTSLASVSSSASKLLGQIKEPMMSPLPSSLGHPGPFTQSSYYLGEDCLESSEDIATISKLMEAQSILPENTRLKAYQDTDTRCYDIMQASVVEEKVAWDYLMDRERPIRGHFC
;
A
#
# COMPACT_ATOMS: atom_id res chain seq x y z
N MET A 1 17.08 -9.75 7.05
CA MET A 1 17.00 -8.28 6.81
C MET A 1 18.04 -7.59 7.68
N VAL A 2 18.67 -6.49 7.24
CA VAL A 2 19.59 -5.75 8.14
C VAL A 2 18.75 -5.02 9.19
N LYS A 3 19.16 -5.11 10.47
CA LYS A 3 18.51 -4.40 11.57
C LYS A 3 18.42 -2.89 11.24
N PRO A 4 17.22 -2.29 11.27
CA PRO A 4 17.06 -0.88 10.92
C PRO A 4 17.73 0.01 11.96
N GLN A 5 18.34 1.10 11.49
CA GLN A 5 18.83 2.15 12.37
C GLN A 5 17.69 3.11 12.69
N ILE A 6 17.40 3.31 13.97
CA ILE A 6 16.27 4.10 14.44
C ILE A 6 16.78 5.43 14.97
N TYR A 7 16.24 6.53 14.44
CA TYR A 7 16.53 7.89 14.88
C TYR A 7 15.23 8.62 15.18
N GLN A 8 15.19 9.33 16.31
CA GLN A 8 14.06 10.17 16.65
C GLN A 8 14.25 11.57 16.06
N LEU A 9 13.27 12.03 15.27
CA LEU A 9 13.26 13.41 14.78
C LEU A 9 12.97 14.37 15.94
N SER A 10 13.94 15.22 16.27
CA SER A 10 13.81 16.17 17.38
C SER A 10 13.06 17.42 16.95
N VAL A 11 11.75 17.45 17.21
CA VAL A 11 10.85 18.56 16.79
C VAL A 11 10.31 19.39 17.95
N ALA A 12 10.54 18.99 19.20
CA ALA A 12 9.92 19.60 20.38
C ALA A 12 10.19 21.11 20.45
N ALA A 13 11.46 21.54 20.35
CA ALA A 13 11.81 22.96 20.42
C ALA A 13 11.16 23.80 19.31
N ALA A 14 11.09 23.27 18.08
CA ALA A 14 10.44 23.94 16.97
C ALA A 14 8.91 24.04 17.19
N PHE A 15 8.29 22.95 17.67
CA PHE A 15 6.87 22.92 17.97
C PHE A 15 6.51 23.84 19.15
N ASP A 16 7.33 23.89 20.19
CA ASP A 16 7.10 24.71 21.38
C ASP A 16 7.12 26.20 21.08
N GLY A 17 7.96 26.62 20.13
CA GLY A 17 8.04 28.00 19.64
C GLY A 17 6.84 28.47 18.81
N LEU A 18 5.93 27.56 18.41
CA LEU A 18 4.72 27.93 17.67
C LEU A 18 3.70 28.65 18.55
N ARG A 19 2.99 29.61 17.98
CA ARG A 19 1.81 30.23 18.60
C ARG A 19 0.67 29.21 18.73
N PRO A 20 -0.29 29.40 19.66
CA PRO A 20 -1.41 28.46 19.83
C PRO A 20 -2.16 28.13 18.52
N GLN A 21 -2.39 29.12 17.66
CA GLN A 21 -3.06 28.91 16.37
C GLN A 21 -2.20 28.09 15.39
N GLU A 22 -0.88 28.28 15.39
CA GLU A 22 0.05 27.51 14.54
C GLU A 22 0.15 26.06 15.00
N LYS A 23 0.10 25.81 16.31
CA LYS A 23 0.01 24.45 16.88
C LYS A 23 -1.26 23.73 16.41
N LEU A 24 -2.40 24.42 16.42
CA LEU A 24 -3.66 23.87 15.90
C LEU A 24 -3.58 23.60 14.40
N TYR A 25 -3.03 24.53 13.62
CA TYR A 25 -2.81 24.34 12.19
C TYR A 25 -1.92 23.12 11.93
N ALA A 26 -0.76 23.03 12.58
CA ALA A 26 0.17 21.91 12.46
C ALA A 26 -0.48 20.58 12.86
N HIS A 27 -1.29 20.56 13.93
CA HIS A 27 -2.04 19.39 14.35
C HIS A 27 -2.99 18.89 13.25
N HIS A 28 -3.81 19.77 12.68
CA HIS A 28 -4.76 19.38 11.64
C HIS A 28 -4.08 19.00 10.32
N MET A 29 -3.01 19.70 9.94
CA MET A 29 -2.19 19.33 8.77
C MET A 29 -1.54 17.95 8.95
N ALA A 30 -0.97 17.67 10.12
CA ALA A 30 -0.39 16.36 10.41
C ALA A 30 -1.46 15.26 10.36
N LYS A 31 -2.65 15.49 10.95
CA LYS A 31 -3.76 14.54 10.84
C LYS A 31 -4.17 14.30 9.39
N ALA A 32 -4.28 15.34 8.57
CA ALA A 32 -4.59 15.20 7.15
C ALA A 32 -3.54 14.35 6.42
N ALA A 33 -2.25 14.63 6.64
CA ALA A 33 -1.15 13.87 6.05
C ALA A 33 -1.20 12.39 6.43
N TRP A 34 -1.37 12.06 7.71
CA TRP A 34 -1.44 10.67 8.19
C TRP A 34 -2.70 9.92 7.76
N ASN A 35 -3.81 10.61 7.49
CA ASN A 35 -4.98 9.95 6.88
C ASN A 35 -4.71 9.50 5.44
N GLY A 36 -3.77 10.14 4.74
CA GLY A 36 -3.32 9.75 3.40
C GLY A 36 -2.51 8.45 3.35
N THR A 37 -2.03 7.94 4.48
CA THR A 37 -1.20 6.71 4.57
C THR A 37 -1.83 5.51 3.87
N ARG A 38 -3.15 5.34 3.99
CA ARG A 38 -3.87 4.23 3.35
C ARG A 38 -3.83 4.30 1.82
N ILE A 39 -3.72 5.49 1.24
CA ILE A 39 -3.60 5.70 -0.19
C ILE A 39 -2.24 5.17 -0.66
N ILE A 40 -1.16 5.55 0.03
CA ILE A 40 0.21 5.09 -0.26
C ILE A 40 0.28 3.56 -0.16
N LEU A 41 -0.25 2.98 0.92
CA LEU A 41 -0.27 1.52 1.08
C LEU A 41 -0.96 0.82 -0.09
N ARG A 42 -2.07 1.37 -0.63
CA ARG A 42 -2.74 0.82 -1.82
C ARG A 42 -1.97 1.02 -3.12
N GLN A 43 -1.06 1.98 -3.17
CA GLN A 43 -0.21 2.27 -4.34
C GLN A 43 1.08 1.45 -4.33
N VAL A 44 1.51 0.93 -3.18
CA VAL A 44 2.70 0.08 -3.05
C VAL A 44 2.40 -1.36 -3.50
N SER A 45 1.57 -2.09 -2.76
CA SER A 45 1.28 -3.51 -3.04
C SER A 45 -0.12 -3.93 -2.58
N PRO A 46 -0.70 -4.98 -3.17
CA PRO A 46 -2.01 -5.49 -2.76
C PRO A 46 -2.08 -5.88 -1.26
N GLU A 47 -0.98 -6.43 -0.72
CA GLU A 47 -0.90 -6.92 0.66
C GLU A 47 -0.59 -5.83 1.70
N ALA A 48 -0.07 -4.66 1.30
CA ALA A 48 0.44 -3.67 2.24
C ALA A 48 -0.60 -3.19 3.26
N ASN A 49 -1.87 -3.00 2.87
CA ASN A 49 -2.91 -2.63 3.84
C ASN A 49 -3.13 -3.71 4.91
N GLY A 50 -3.13 -4.99 4.51
CA GLY A 50 -3.31 -6.09 5.44
C GLY A 50 -2.10 -6.27 6.37
N ILE A 51 -0.88 -6.00 5.89
CA ILE A 51 0.32 -5.98 6.73
C ILE A 51 0.22 -4.86 7.78
N PHE A 52 -0.17 -3.65 7.37
CA PHE A 52 -0.40 -2.55 8.31
C PHE A 52 -1.43 -2.92 9.38
N ASP A 53 -2.55 -3.51 8.96
CA ASP A 53 -3.63 -3.94 9.87
C ASP A 53 -3.17 -5.03 10.82
N LEU A 54 -2.35 -5.98 10.37
CA LEU A 54 -1.76 -7.01 11.22
C LEU A 54 -0.88 -6.40 12.32
N ILE A 55 0.02 -5.48 11.95
CA ILE A 55 0.91 -4.81 12.90
C ILE A 55 0.09 -4.04 13.95
N MET A 56 -0.91 -3.28 13.51
CA MET A 56 -1.79 -2.54 14.42
C MET A 56 -2.62 -3.47 15.32
N ALA A 57 -3.16 -4.57 14.78
CA ALA A 57 -3.92 -5.55 15.54
C ALA A 57 -3.07 -6.21 16.64
N LEU A 58 -1.82 -6.55 16.34
CA LEU A 58 -0.88 -7.09 17.32
C LEU A 58 -0.54 -6.06 18.38
N TYR A 59 -0.21 -4.82 17.98
CA TYR A 59 0.04 -3.73 18.93
C TYR A 59 -1.13 -3.53 19.90
N HIS A 60 -2.37 -3.51 19.40
CA HIS A 60 -3.56 -3.35 20.22
C HIS A 60 -3.85 -4.56 21.12
N SER A 61 -3.46 -5.78 20.72
CA SER A 61 -3.63 -6.96 21.57
C SER A 61 -2.73 -6.96 22.81
N CYS A 62 -1.58 -6.28 22.75
CA CYS A 62 -0.62 -6.22 23.85
C CYS A 62 -0.42 -4.83 24.46
N ASP A 63 -1.05 -3.79 23.90
CA ASP A 63 -0.83 -2.38 24.29
C ASP A 63 0.66 -1.99 24.26
N GLY A 64 1.37 -2.48 23.23
CA GLY A 64 2.81 -2.30 23.07
C GLY A 64 3.70 -3.13 24.02
N LYS A 65 3.14 -4.01 24.86
CA LYS A 65 3.90 -4.90 25.76
C LYS A 65 4.36 -6.15 25.01
N TRP A 66 5.27 -5.96 24.06
CA TRP A 66 5.70 -7.00 23.12
C TRP A 66 6.32 -8.24 23.78
N GLU A 67 7.08 -8.07 24.87
CA GLU A 67 7.67 -9.21 25.60
C GLU A 67 6.62 -10.14 26.22
N GLN A 68 5.50 -9.58 26.70
CA GLN A 68 4.38 -10.36 27.22
C GLN A 68 3.72 -11.15 26.09
N LEU A 69 3.47 -10.49 24.96
CA LEU A 69 2.91 -11.14 23.76
C LEU A 69 3.79 -12.28 23.24
N ALA A 70 5.11 -12.11 23.20
CA ALA A 70 6.02 -13.19 22.81
C ALA A 70 5.99 -14.36 23.79
N THR A 71 5.92 -14.10 25.10
CA THR A 71 5.80 -15.13 26.13
C THR A 71 4.51 -15.94 25.96
N GLU A 72 3.37 -15.27 25.76
CA GLU A 72 2.06 -15.90 25.53
C GLU A 72 2.02 -16.70 24.22
N ALA A 73 2.63 -16.17 23.15
CA ALA A 73 2.72 -16.82 21.85
C ALA A 73 3.77 -17.96 21.81
N GLY A 74 4.58 -18.13 22.86
CA GLY A 74 5.68 -19.10 22.86
C GLY A 74 6.78 -18.79 21.84
N VAL A 75 7.03 -17.51 21.56
CA VAL A 75 8.00 -17.02 20.59
C VAL A 75 9.24 -16.49 21.32
N SER A 76 10.43 -16.76 20.78
CA SER A 76 11.67 -16.27 21.40
C SER A 76 11.84 -14.75 21.26
N VAL A 77 12.65 -14.17 22.13
CA VAL A 77 12.97 -12.73 22.07
C VAL A 77 13.59 -12.36 20.72
N GLN A 78 14.48 -13.19 20.17
CA GLN A 78 15.12 -12.91 18.87
C GLN A 78 14.10 -12.91 17.72
N GLU A 79 13.17 -13.86 17.71
CA GLU A 79 12.10 -13.91 16.70
C GLU A 79 11.16 -12.72 16.80
N LEU A 80 10.81 -12.29 18.01
CA LEU A 80 10.05 -11.07 18.25
C LEU A 80 10.80 -9.85 17.71
N GLU A 81 12.08 -9.70 18.04
CA GLU A 81 12.92 -8.60 17.54
C GLU A 81 12.96 -8.57 16.01
N ASN A 82 13.13 -9.70 15.35
CA ASN A 82 13.13 -9.78 13.88
C ASN A 82 11.79 -9.33 13.28
N PHE A 83 10.66 -9.67 13.92
CA PHE A 83 9.35 -9.18 13.51
C PHE A 83 9.21 -7.67 13.74
N LEU A 84 9.67 -7.15 14.88
CA LEU A 84 9.60 -5.72 15.19
C LEU A 84 10.50 -4.89 14.27
N ASP A 85 11.68 -5.40 13.90
CA ASP A 85 12.55 -4.79 12.90
C ASP A 85 11.83 -4.69 11.54
N TYR A 86 11.15 -5.76 11.13
CA TYR A 86 10.31 -5.74 9.92
C TYR A 86 9.18 -4.71 10.03
N ALA A 87 8.44 -4.70 11.15
CA ALA A 87 7.32 -3.78 11.37
C ALA A 87 7.79 -2.31 11.34
N ALA A 88 8.92 -2.00 11.98
CA ALA A 88 9.52 -0.68 11.96
C ALA A 88 9.92 -0.25 10.54
N THR A 89 10.55 -1.16 9.78
CA THR A 89 10.96 -0.91 8.40
C THR A 89 9.75 -0.69 7.48
N PHE A 90 8.70 -1.52 7.65
CA PHE A 90 7.44 -1.40 6.94
C PHE A 90 6.74 -0.07 7.20
N LEU A 91 6.58 0.31 8.47
CA LEU A 91 5.91 1.55 8.86
C LEU A 91 6.69 2.78 8.40
N SER A 92 8.03 2.73 8.42
CA SER A 92 8.87 3.82 7.91
C SER A 92 8.76 4.03 6.41
N ASN A 93 8.54 2.96 5.63
CA ASN A 93 8.38 3.05 4.17
C ASN A 93 6.90 3.19 3.74
N VAL A 94 5.95 3.04 4.68
CA VAL A 94 4.51 2.99 4.38
C VAL A 94 4.21 1.89 3.34
N GLY A 95 4.84 0.73 3.50
CA GLY A 95 4.76 -0.38 2.55
C GLY A 95 5.88 -1.39 2.73
N ASN A 96 5.77 -2.54 2.07
CA ASN A 96 6.74 -3.64 2.10
C ASN A 96 7.79 -3.59 0.98
N TYR A 97 8.01 -2.39 0.42
CA TYR A 97 9.03 -2.08 -0.57
C TYR A 97 9.79 -0.85 -0.10
N PHE A 98 11.11 -0.82 -0.32
CA PHE A 98 11.92 0.34 0.03
C PHE A 98 11.56 1.51 -0.89
N GLY A 99 11.25 2.67 -0.32
CA GLY A 99 10.97 3.88 -1.10
C GLY A 99 12.16 4.38 -1.93
N SER A 100 13.37 3.90 -1.62
CA SER A 100 14.56 4.05 -2.46
C SER A 100 14.95 2.69 -3.03
N GLY A 101 14.97 2.59 -4.36
CA GLY A 101 15.38 1.39 -5.08
C GLY A 101 14.25 0.37 -5.31
N ASP A 102 13.05 0.63 -4.78
CA ASP A 102 11.82 -0.12 -5.09
C ASP A 102 11.94 -1.63 -4.84
N GLN A 103 12.81 -2.07 -3.93
CA GLN A 103 13.03 -3.49 -3.65
C GLN A 103 12.11 -3.98 -2.54
N LYS A 104 11.52 -5.17 -2.72
CA LYS A 104 10.72 -5.84 -1.68
C LYS A 104 11.61 -6.26 -0.52
N PHE A 105 11.11 -6.13 0.69
CA PHE A 105 11.70 -6.77 1.87
C PHE A 105 10.66 -7.61 2.59
N THR A 106 11.09 -8.77 3.09
CA THR A 106 10.25 -9.73 3.79
C THR A 106 10.64 -9.81 5.27
N PRO A 107 9.72 -10.23 6.16
CA PRO A 107 10.06 -10.51 7.54
C PRO A 107 11.15 -11.57 7.66
N ASP A 108 12.08 -11.39 8.61
CA ASP A 108 13.15 -12.35 8.89
C ASP A 108 12.73 -13.33 10.00
N VAL A 109 11.56 -13.94 9.82
CA VAL A 109 10.92 -14.86 10.76
C VAL A 109 10.27 -16.03 10.01
N SER A 110 10.04 -17.15 10.69
CA SER A 110 9.34 -18.27 10.08
C SER A 110 7.83 -18.00 9.92
N LYS A 111 7.15 -18.76 9.05
CA LYS A 111 5.69 -18.69 8.93
C LYS A 111 5.01 -19.13 10.23
N GLU A 112 5.63 -20.06 10.94
CA GLU A 112 5.19 -20.59 12.22
C GLU A 112 5.27 -19.50 13.29
N THR A 113 6.39 -18.77 13.36
CA THR A 113 6.57 -17.62 14.25
C THR A 113 5.47 -16.58 14.05
N LEU A 114 5.19 -16.17 12.80
CA LEU A 114 4.11 -15.22 12.52
C LEU A 114 2.75 -15.77 12.93
N THR A 115 2.50 -17.05 12.69
CA THR A 115 1.24 -17.71 13.07
C THR A 115 1.07 -17.73 14.58
N SER A 116 2.14 -18.04 15.34
CA SER A 116 2.15 -18.00 16.79
C SER A 116 1.88 -16.59 17.33
N LEU A 117 2.57 -15.57 16.82
CA LEU A 117 2.34 -14.17 17.21
C LEU A 117 0.89 -13.75 16.93
N ALA A 118 0.34 -14.11 15.77
CA ALA A 118 -1.04 -13.77 15.41
C ALA A 118 -2.11 -14.57 16.17
N SER A 119 -1.75 -15.71 16.78
CA SER A 119 -2.70 -16.59 17.47
C SER A 119 -3.31 -15.98 18.73
N VAL A 120 -2.64 -14.99 19.33
CA VAL A 120 -3.10 -14.28 20.55
C VAL A 120 -4.32 -13.39 20.29
N SER A 121 -4.66 -13.13 19.01
CA SER A 121 -5.79 -12.31 18.61
C SER A 121 -6.52 -12.92 17.42
N SER A 122 -7.83 -13.14 17.55
CA SER A 122 -8.66 -13.64 16.45
C SER A 122 -8.63 -12.73 15.22
N SER A 123 -8.55 -11.42 15.45
CA SER A 123 -8.40 -10.41 14.40
C SER A 123 -7.05 -10.55 13.68
N ALA A 124 -5.95 -10.65 14.44
CA ALA A 124 -4.61 -10.79 13.88
C ALA A 124 -4.48 -12.11 13.08
N SER A 125 -5.01 -13.22 13.62
CA SER A 125 -5.04 -14.52 12.94
C SER A 125 -5.77 -14.47 11.60
N LYS A 126 -6.94 -13.82 11.54
CA LYS A 126 -7.71 -13.66 10.30
C LYS A 126 -6.96 -12.81 9.28
N LEU A 127 -6.38 -11.69 9.71
CA LEU A 127 -5.59 -10.82 8.84
C LEU A 127 -4.38 -11.55 8.27
N LEU A 128 -3.59 -12.20 9.12
CA LEU A 128 -2.44 -12.98 8.69
C LEU A 128 -2.85 -14.06 7.68
N GLY A 129 -3.97 -14.76 7.90
CA GLY A 129 -4.46 -15.76 6.94
C GLY A 129 -4.68 -15.23 5.52
N GLN A 130 -5.00 -13.94 5.36
CA GLN A 130 -5.21 -13.31 4.05
C GLN A 130 -3.91 -12.87 3.38
N ILE A 131 -2.89 -12.49 4.14
CA ILE A 131 -1.68 -11.85 3.62
C ILE A 131 -0.38 -12.60 3.87
N LYS A 132 -0.40 -13.72 4.60
CA LYS A 132 0.82 -14.46 4.99
C LYS A 132 1.68 -14.83 3.79
N GLU A 133 1.06 -15.39 2.75
CA GLU A 133 1.78 -15.82 1.55
C GLU A 133 2.41 -14.64 0.79
N PRO A 134 1.67 -13.58 0.39
CA PRO A 134 2.29 -12.45 -0.29
C PRO A 134 3.29 -11.66 0.60
N MET A 135 3.05 -11.56 1.91
CA MET A 135 3.97 -10.92 2.87
C MET A 135 5.33 -11.62 2.96
N MET A 136 5.33 -12.96 2.90
CA MET A 136 6.53 -13.79 3.01
C MET A 136 7.18 -14.13 1.66
N SER A 137 6.47 -13.88 0.56
CA SER A 137 7.00 -14.15 -0.78
C SER A 137 8.09 -13.13 -1.15
N PRO A 138 9.27 -13.58 -1.61
CA PRO A 138 10.31 -12.69 -2.13
C PRO A 138 9.96 -12.10 -3.50
N LEU A 139 8.95 -12.68 -4.19
CA LEU A 139 8.44 -12.16 -5.45
C LEU A 139 7.05 -11.52 -5.25
N PRO A 140 6.74 -10.44 -5.99
CA PRO A 140 7.61 -9.70 -6.93
C PRO A 140 8.74 -9.00 -6.19
N SER A 141 9.98 -9.03 -6.68
CA SER A 141 11.15 -8.53 -5.95
C SER A 141 11.33 -7.01 -6.07
N SER A 142 10.68 -6.35 -7.03
CA SER A 142 10.70 -4.89 -7.12
C SER A 142 9.41 -4.27 -7.66
N LEU A 143 9.25 -2.96 -7.49
CA LEU A 143 8.20 -2.20 -8.17
C LEU A 143 8.66 -1.82 -9.59
N GLY A 144 7.73 -1.74 -10.53
CA GLY A 144 8.02 -1.39 -11.92
C GLY A 144 6.91 -1.81 -12.88
N HIS A 145 7.25 -1.93 -14.16
CA HIS A 145 6.34 -2.48 -15.16
C HIS A 145 5.90 -3.89 -14.73
N PRO A 146 4.59 -4.19 -14.56
CA PRO A 146 4.13 -5.49 -14.08
C PRO A 146 4.68 -6.65 -14.92
N GLY A 147 5.14 -7.71 -14.25
CA GLY A 147 5.71 -8.88 -14.89
C GLY A 147 6.03 -9.97 -13.86
N PRO A 148 6.79 -11.02 -14.26
CA PRO A 148 7.08 -12.15 -13.37
C PRO A 148 7.86 -11.78 -12.09
N PHE A 149 8.66 -10.71 -12.14
CA PHE A 149 9.55 -10.29 -11.05
C PHE A 149 9.20 -8.90 -10.49
N THR A 150 8.34 -8.16 -11.18
CA THR A 150 8.03 -6.75 -10.90
C THR A 150 6.53 -6.57 -10.76
N GLN A 151 6.09 -5.64 -9.91
CA GLN A 151 4.68 -5.28 -9.82
C GLN A 151 4.44 -3.78 -9.77
N SER A 152 3.19 -3.39 -10.00
CA SER A 152 2.71 -2.04 -9.76
C SER A 152 1.27 -2.09 -9.33
N SER A 153 0.92 -1.29 -8.32
CA SER A 153 -0.49 -1.09 -7.93
C SER A 153 -1.13 0.14 -8.59
N TYR A 154 -0.44 0.74 -9.57
CA TYR A 154 -0.98 1.79 -10.47
C TYR A 154 -1.68 1.23 -11.70
N TYR A 155 -1.32 0.01 -12.11
CA TYR A 155 -1.90 -0.70 -13.25
C TYR A 155 -2.56 -1.97 -12.73
N LEU A 156 -3.90 -1.98 -12.73
CA LEU A 156 -4.73 -3.02 -12.15
C LEU A 156 -5.33 -3.91 -13.23
N GLY A 157 -5.62 -5.14 -12.88
CA GLY A 157 -6.15 -6.14 -13.82
C GLY A 157 -5.05 -6.85 -14.61
N GLU A 158 -5.38 -8.04 -15.09
CA GLU A 158 -4.44 -8.91 -15.83
C GLU A 158 -4.00 -8.22 -17.12
N ASP A 159 -2.71 -8.27 -17.44
CA ASP A 159 -2.11 -7.79 -18.69
C ASP A 159 -2.40 -6.30 -19.02
N CYS A 160 -2.64 -5.47 -17.99
CA CYS A 160 -3.07 -4.08 -18.15
C CYS A 160 -2.19 -3.28 -19.12
N LEU A 161 -0.89 -3.57 -19.16
CA LEU A 161 0.09 -2.89 -20.01
C LEU A 161 0.52 -3.67 -21.27
N GLU A 162 -0.15 -4.76 -21.61
CA GLU A 162 0.24 -5.62 -22.74
C GLU A 162 0.18 -4.90 -24.09
N SER A 163 -0.86 -4.10 -24.32
CA SER A 163 -1.07 -3.38 -25.58
C SER A 163 -0.50 -1.95 -25.52
N SER A 164 0.70 -1.76 -26.08
CA SER A 164 1.31 -0.42 -26.18
C SER A 164 0.46 0.58 -26.99
N GLU A 165 -0.32 0.11 -27.96
CA GLU A 165 -1.24 0.93 -28.75
C GLU A 165 -2.40 1.45 -27.89
N ASP A 166 -2.99 0.59 -27.05
CA ASP A 166 -4.08 1.00 -26.16
C ASP A 166 -3.58 2.01 -25.11
N ILE A 167 -2.38 1.80 -24.54
CA ILE A 167 -1.78 2.75 -23.58
C ILE A 167 -1.49 4.11 -24.23
N ALA A 168 -0.98 4.14 -25.47
CA ALA A 168 -0.79 5.38 -26.21
C ALA A 168 -2.12 6.10 -26.50
N THR A 169 -3.16 5.33 -26.81
CA THR A 169 -4.52 5.85 -27.05
C THR A 169 -5.12 6.45 -25.79
N ILE A 170 -5.01 5.74 -24.66
CA ILE A 170 -5.45 6.21 -23.34
C ILE A 170 -4.72 7.49 -22.96
N SER A 171 -3.41 7.55 -23.19
CA SER A 171 -2.60 8.74 -22.88
C SER A 171 -3.06 9.97 -23.68
N LYS A 172 -3.33 9.79 -24.99
CA LYS A 172 -3.89 10.87 -25.84
C LYS A 172 -5.30 11.27 -25.41
N LEU A 173 -6.14 10.31 -25.00
CA LEU A 173 -7.48 10.58 -24.49
C LEU A 173 -7.41 11.42 -23.20
N MET A 174 -6.54 11.05 -22.27
CA MET A 174 -6.30 11.80 -21.03
C MET A 174 -5.85 13.23 -21.33
N GLU A 175 -4.89 13.40 -22.25
CA GLU A 175 -4.42 14.74 -22.69
C GLU A 175 -5.56 15.57 -23.30
N ALA A 176 -6.34 15.00 -24.22
CA ALA A 176 -7.46 15.68 -24.86
C ALA A 176 -8.55 16.13 -23.86
N GLN A 177 -8.73 15.38 -22.77
CA GLN A 177 -9.68 15.71 -21.69
C GLN A 177 -9.04 16.53 -20.56
N SER A 178 -7.76 16.91 -20.68
CA SER A 178 -7.00 17.58 -19.62
C SER A 178 -6.99 16.81 -18.29
N ILE A 179 -7.03 15.48 -18.35
CA ILE A 179 -6.86 14.58 -17.21
C ILE A 179 -5.37 14.30 -17.06
N LEU A 180 -4.79 14.74 -15.95
CA LEU A 180 -3.37 14.54 -15.66
C LEU A 180 -3.15 13.22 -14.89
N PRO A 181 -2.00 12.56 -15.04
CA PRO A 181 -1.79 11.22 -14.50
C PRO A 181 -1.59 11.16 -12.98
N GLU A 182 -1.22 12.26 -12.31
CA GLU A 182 -0.69 12.29 -10.94
C GLU A 182 -1.66 11.76 -9.88
N ASN A 183 -2.97 11.88 -10.12
CA ASN A 183 -4.00 11.35 -9.23
C ASN A 183 -4.81 10.21 -9.88
N THR A 184 -4.24 9.53 -10.88
CA THR A 184 -4.93 8.46 -11.61
C THR A 184 -4.27 7.10 -11.40
N ARG A 185 -5.05 6.05 -11.61
CA ARG A 185 -4.59 4.67 -11.85
C ARG A 185 -5.29 4.13 -13.07
N LEU A 186 -4.75 3.08 -13.68
CA LEU A 186 -5.40 2.41 -14.81
C LEU A 186 -5.84 1.02 -14.38
N LYS A 187 -7.05 0.61 -14.76
CA LYS A 187 -7.54 -0.75 -14.54
C LYS A 187 -8.01 -1.35 -15.85
N ALA A 188 -7.36 -2.41 -16.28
CA ALA A 188 -7.85 -3.22 -17.39
C ALA A 188 -8.87 -4.26 -16.88
N TYR A 189 -9.86 -4.55 -17.71
CA TYR A 189 -10.80 -5.63 -17.47
C TYR A 189 -11.37 -6.14 -18.81
N GLN A 190 -11.98 -7.31 -18.78
CA GLN A 190 -12.63 -7.91 -19.94
C GLN A 190 -14.16 -7.70 -19.85
N ASP A 191 -14.75 -7.04 -20.84
CA ASP A 191 -16.22 -6.95 -21.01
C ASP A 191 -16.62 -7.79 -22.21
N THR A 192 -17.18 -8.99 -21.95
CA THR A 192 -17.44 -10.01 -22.98
C THR A 192 -16.17 -10.35 -23.79
N ASP A 193 -16.13 -10.05 -25.08
CA ASP A 193 -14.97 -10.27 -25.96
C ASP A 193 -14.14 -9.00 -26.18
N THR A 194 -14.45 -7.92 -25.46
CA THR A 194 -13.77 -6.62 -25.60
C THR A 194 -12.90 -6.32 -24.39
N ARG A 195 -11.66 -5.93 -24.66
CA ARG A 195 -10.73 -5.39 -23.68
C ARG A 195 -11.14 -3.97 -23.34
N CYS A 196 -11.35 -3.67 -22.07
CA CYS A 196 -11.75 -2.35 -21.59
C CYS A 196 -10.78 -1.84 -20.52
N TYR A 197 -10.79 -0.52 -20.33
CA TYR A 197 -9.89 0.18 -19.44
C TYR A 197 -10.62 1.26 -18.66
N ASP A 198 -10.40 1.30 -17.34
CA ASP A 198 -10.78 2.39 -16.45
C ASP A 198 -9.60 3.27 -16.06
N ILE A 199 -9.68 4.56 -16.42
CA ILE A 199 -8.82 5.62 -15.87
C ILE A 199 -9.43 6.04 -14.54
N MET A 200 -8.90 5.50 -13.44
CA MET A 200 -9.32 5.65 -12.03
C MET A 200 -8.75 6.92 -11.37
N GLN A 201 -9.48 8.03 -11.34
CA GLN A 201 -9.01 9.25 -10.67
C GLN A 201 -9.44 9.35 -9.20
N ALA A 202 -8.46 9.67 -8.33
CA ALA A 202 -8.60 9.74 -6.88
C ALA A 202 -9.52 10.89 -6.45
N SER A 203 -10.61 10.59 -5.73
CA SER A 203 -11.53 11.61 -5.22
C SER A 203 -12.39 11.12 -4.05
N VAL A 204 -13.06 12.07 -3.36
CA VAL A 204 -14.03 11.73 -2.29
C VAL A 204 -15.40 11.36 -2.86
N VAL A 205 -15.72 11.85 -4.06
CA VAL A 205 -17.03 11.69 -4.71
C VAL A 205 -16.91 10.65 -5.80
N GLU A 206 -17.80 9.64 -5.82
CA GLU A 206 -17.83 8.66 -6.89
C GLU A 206 -18.74 9.15 -8.04
N GLU A 207 -18.18 9.29 -9.24
CA GLU A 207 -18.91 9.56 -10.47
C GLU A 207 -18.42 8.61 -11.58
N LYS A 208 -19.35 8.05 -12.36
CA LYS A 208 -19.04 7.13 -13.45
C LYS A 208 -19.41 7.78 -14.79
N VAL A 209 -18.40 8.03 -15.60
CA VAL A 209 -18.55 8.59 -16.94
C VAL A 209 -18.08 7.55 -17.95
N ALA A 210 -18.99 7.07 -18.79
CA ALA A 210 -18.66 6.19 -19.91
C ALA A 210 -18.22 7.04 -21.11
N TRP A 211 -17.03 6.79 -21.65
CA TRP A 211 -16.49 7.56 -22.78
C TRP A 211 -16.88 7.01 -24.15
N ASP A 212 -17.70 5.94 -24.17
CA ASP A 212 -18.36 5.40 -25.38
C ASP A 212 -19.16 6.48 -26.16
N TYR A 213 -19.49 7.60 -25.51
CA TYR A 213 -20.36 8.66 -26.04
C TYR A 213 -19.65 9.82 -26.75
N LEU A 214 -18.30 9.88 -26.76
CA LEU A 214 -17.56 11.04 -27.28
C LEU A 214 -16.63 10.75 -28.46
N MET A 215 -16.42 9.48 -28.81
CA MET A 215 -15.67 9.09 -30.00
C MET A 215 -16.52 8.12 -30.81
N ASP A 216 -17.20 8.65 -31.82
CA ASP A 216 -17.69 7.82 -32.92
C ASP A 216 -16.48 7.09 -33.54
N ARG A 217 -16.58 5.75 -33.57
CA ARG A 217 -15.69 4.74 -34.16
C ARG A 217 -14.66 4.04 -33.24
N GLU A 218 -15.13 2.89 -32.74
CA GLU A 218 -14.50 1.56 -32.79
C GLU A 218 -13.79 0.91 -31.58
N ARG A 219 -13.60 1.52 -30.40
CA ARG A 219 -13.23 0.75 -29.18
C ARG A 219 -13.72 1.39 -27.87
N PRO A 220 -14.49 0.70 -27.01
CA PRO A 220 -14.99 1.25 -25.75
C PRO A 220 -13.89 1.25 -24.65
N ILE A 221 -13.59 2.44 -24.13
CA ILE A 221 -12.77 2.67 -22.93
C ILE A 221 -13.68 3.38 -21.92
N ARG A 222 -13.91 2.81 -20.74
CA ARG A 222 -14.82 3.39 -19.72
C ARG A 222 -14.00 4.00 -18.60
N GLY A 223 -14.14 5.27 -18.22
CA GLY A 223 -13.38 5.81 -17.07
C GLY A 223 -13.98 5.40 -15.72
N HIS A 224 -13.18 5.32 -14.65
CA HIS A 224 -13.69 5.22 -13.27
C HIS A 224 -13.08 6.31 -12.40
N PHE A 225 -13.71 6.70 -11.31
CA PHE A 225 -13.07 7.56 -10.31
C PHE A 225 -13.19 6.80 -8.98
N CYS A 226 -12.09 6.67 -8.23
CA CYS A 226 -12.04 5.87 -7.00
C CYS A 226 -11.53 6.68 -5.81
#